data_AF-A0A817X8B1-F1
#
_entry.id   AF-A0A817X8B1-F1
#
_cell.length_a   1.000
_cell.length_b   1.000
_cell.length_c   1.000
_cell.angle_alpha   90.00
_cell.angle_beta   90.00
_cell.angle_gamma   90.00
#
_symmetry.space_group_name_H-M   'P 1'
#
loop_
_entity.id
_entity.type
_entity.pdbx_description
1 polymer ?
#
loop_
_entity_poly.entity_id
_entity_poly.type
_entity_poly.pdbx_seq_one_letter_code
_entity_poly.pdbx_strand_id
1 'polypeptide(L)'
;MNAFSSRVHLPIRINKCLKCLHHDHTTKSCSRPHLCPRCAEEHSLEHGWPNHERCINCDGDHISGHLACPVVQEKRHALAEQSKRQRSELLARAERQQHQYHFQGNDYPVLLNDNQSYSSTDIPHQTTESSQKSYGQGPIGFIHLGNQRERSSPKNIEYTLPSFLNKMEHRLDKFSSRLSLQLCDIDKKINVYYDGQVEMENILHETILPTIQELARVVSQSSRNRNT
;
A
#
# COMPACT_ATOMS: atom_id res chain seq x y z
N MET A 1 6.04 18.94 25.60
CA MET A 1 6.61 19.10 24.24
C MET A 1 5.90 18.10 23.35
N ASN A 2 5.08 18.59 22.41
CA ASN A 2 4.12 17.76 21.67
C ASN A 2 4.81 16.96 20.57
N ALA A 3 4.71 15.62 20.63
CA ALA A 3 5.19 14.73 19.59
C ALA A 3 4.17 14.67 18.45
N PHE A 4 4.47 15.33 17.33
CA PHE A 4 3.72 15.14 16.09
C PHE A 4 3.97 13.73 15.56
N SER A 5 2.99 12.84 15.75
CA SER A 5 2.91 11.56 15.04
C SER A 5 2.70 11.85 13.56
N SER A 6 3.80 12.01 12.83
CA SER A 6 3.79 12.20 11.38
C SER A 6 3.48 10.87 10.71
N ARG A 7 2.19 10.55 10.57
CA ARG A 7 1.72 9.52 9.63
C ARG A 7 2.36 9.83 8.27
N VAL A 8 3.23 8.96 7.78
CA VAL A 8 3.84 9.07 6.46
C VAL A 8 2.72 8.99 5.43
N HIS A 9 2.26 10.14 4.95
CA HIS A 9 1.33 10.24 3.84
C HIS A 9 2.14 9.96 2.59
N LEU A 10 1.91 8.82 1.93
CA LEU A 10 2.36 8.66 0.54
C LEU A 10 1.80 9.87 -0.23
N PRO A 11 2.65 10.68 -0.87
CA PRO A 11 2.18 11.90 -1.52
C PRO A 11 1.23 11.48 -2.64
N ILE A 12 -0.04 11.91 -2.52
CA ILE A 12 -1.06 11.62 -3.52
C ILE A 12 -0.54 12.13 -4.86
N ARG A 13 -0.38 11.19 -5.80
CA ARG A 13 0.12 11.48 -7.14
C ARG A 13 -0.98 12.20 -7.90
N ILE A 14 -0.66 13.39 -8.39
CA ILE A 14 -1.54 14.13 -9.30
C ILE A 14 -1.14 13.75 -10.71
N ASN A 15 -2.01 13.01 -11.40
CA ASN A 15 -1.77 12.63 -12.77
C ASN A 15 -1.78 13.87 -13.66
N LYS A 16 -0.76 13.98 -14.53
CA LYS A 16 -0.71 14.95 -15.61
C LYS A 16 -0.67 14.21 -16.94
N CYS A 17 -1.32 14.78 -17.94
CA CYS A 17 -1.22 14.31 -19.32
C CYS A 17 0.24 14.47 -19.78
N LEU A 18 0.85 13.39 -20.29
CA LEU A 18 2.24 13.47 -20.75
C LEU A 18 2.40 14.24 -22.06
N LYS A 19 1.29 14.45 -22.80
CA LYS A 19 1.27 15.19 -24.05
C LYS A 19 1.15 16.70 -23.80
N CYS A 20 0.14 17.14 -23.07
CA CYS A 20 -0.13 18.58 -22.87
C CYS A 20 0.10 19.07 -21.44
N LEU A 21 0.59 18.23 -20.54
CA LEU A 21 1.00 18.58 -19.17
C LEU A 21 -0.12 19.05 -18.21
N HIS A 22 -1.36 19.12 -18.68
CA HIS A 22 -2.53 19.42 -17.84
C HIS A 22 -2.94 18.25 -16.96
N HIS A 23 -3.54 18.59 -15.82
CA HIS A 23 -3.90 17.64 -14.76
C HIS A 23 -5.37 17.17 -14.84
N ASP A 24 -6.06 17.39 -15.97
CA ASP A 24 -7.52 17.22 -16.07
C ASP A 24 -7.95 15.97 -16.84
N HIS A 25 -7.02 15.33 -17.55
CA HIS A 25 -7.30 14.19 -18.40
C HIS A 25 -6.09 13.26 -18.53
N THR A 26 -6.34 12.04 -18.99
CA THR A 26 -5.28 11.06 -19.27
C THR A 26 -4.66 11.31 -20.64
N THR A 27 -3.42 10.86 -20.85
CA THR A 27 -2.75 10.97 -22.15
C THR A 27 -3.56 10.35 -23.29
N LYS A 28 -4.29 9.26 -23.03
CA LYS A 28 -5.11 8.55 -24.05
C LYS A 28 -6.28 9.39 -24.57
N SER A 29 -6.87 10.22 -23.71
CA SER A 29 -8.00 11.08 -24.06
C SER A 29 -7.58 12.48 -24.52
N CYS A 30 -6.28 12.70 -24.77
CA CYS A 30 -5.74 14.01 -25.10
C CYS A 30 -5.84 14.32 -26.60
N SER A 31 -6.55 15.39 -26.94
CA SER A 31 -6.59 15.96 -28.29
C SER A 31 -5.60 17.12 -28.51
N ARG A 32 -4.98 17.63 -27.45
CA ARG A 32 -4.06 18.80 -27.47
C ARG A 32 -2.69 18.45 -28.05
N PRO A 33 -1.89 19.44 -28.53
CA PRO A 33 -0.54 19.22 -29.02
C PRO A 33 0.42 18.73 -27.92
N HIS A 34 1.59 18.24 -28.34
CA HIS A 34 2.67 17.86 -27.43
C HIS A 34 3.44 19.10 -26.99
N LEU A 35 3.52 19.35 -25.68
CA LEU A 35 4.18 20.51 -25.10
C LEU A 35 5.52 20.13 -24.46
N CYS A 36 6.48 21.04 -24.53
CA CYS A 36 7.74 20.91 -23.83
C CYS A 36 7.51 20.88 -22.30
N PRO A 37 8.03 19.87 -21.57
CA PRO A 37 7.86 19.80 -20.11
C PRO A 37 8.37 21.04 -19.36
N ARG A 38 9.39 21.71 -19.91
CA ARG A 38 10.11 22.81 -19.27
C ARG A 38 9.38 24.15 -19.39
N CYS A 39 9.04 24.57 -20.60
CA CYS A 39 8.39 25.87 -20.86
C CYS A 39 6.88 25.77 -21.20
N ALA A 40 6.36 24.55 -21.35
CA ALA A 40 4.98 24.30 -21.77
C ALA A 40 4.60 24.93 -23.13
N GLU A 41 5.56 25.07 -24.04
CA GLU A 41 5.34 25.55 -25.41
C GLU A 41 5.50 24.41 -26.42
N GLU A 42 4.90 24.59 -27.59
CA GLU A 42 5.06 23.69 -28.73
C GLU A 42 6.25 24.13 -29.56
N HIS A 43 7.32 23.34 -29.54
CA HIS A 43 8.50 23.58 -30.38
C HIS A 43 9.24 22.26 -30.65
N SER A 44 9.98 22.22 -31.76
CA SER A 44 10.89 21.11 -32.04
C SER A 44 12.09 21.14 -31.09
N LEU A 45 12.53 19.97 -30.64
CA LEU A 45 13.74 19.83 -29.80
C LEU A 45 15.03 20.24 -30.54
N GLU A 46 15.00 20.35 -31.86
CA GLU A 46 16.15 20.70 -32.70
C GLU A 46 16.68 22.12 -32.49
N HIS A 47 15.87 23.04 -31.95
CA HIS A 47 16.25 24.45 -31.73
C HIS A 47 16.82 24.71 -30.33
N GLY A 48 17.09 23.64 -29.57
CA GLY A 48 17.58 23.70 -28.19
C GLY A 48 16.46 23.84 -27.16
N TRP A 49 16.82 23.64 -25.89
CA TRP A 49 15.89 23.80 -24.77
C TRP A 49 15.69 25.28 -24.44
N PRO A 50 14.45 25.76 -24.30
CA PRO A 50 14.21 27.12 -23.85
C PRO A 50 14.83 27.37 -22.48
N ASN A 51 15.43 28.56 -22.31
CA ASN A 51 16.12 28.98 -21.09
C ASN A 51 15.16 29.38 -19.95
N HIS A 52 13.86 29.28 -20.15
CA HIS A 52 12.85 29.63 -19.16
C HIS A 52 11.97 28.42 -18.82
N GLU A 53 11.54 28.38 -17.56
CA GLU A 53 10.61 27.37 -17.06
C GLU A 53 9.23 28.02 -16.90
N ARG A 54 8.19 27.29 -17.29
CA ARG A 54 6.81 27.79 -17.14
C ARG A 54 5.84 26.64 -16.89
N CYS A 55 4.95 26.86 -15.95
CA CYS A 55 3.91 25.90 -15.61
C CYS A 55 2.62 26.18 -16.38
N ILE A 56 2.15 25.24 -17.21
CA ILE A 56 0.88 25.39 -17.95
C ILE A 56 -0.36 25.48 -17.05
N ASN A 57 -0.24 25.08 -15.77
CA ASN A 57 -1.38 25.00 -14.87
C ASN A 57 -1.53 26.24 -13.98
N CYS A 58 -0.47 27.02 -13.76
CA CYS A 58 -0.50 28.20 -12.89
C CYS A 58 0.31 29.38 -13.41
N ASP A 59 0.92 29.25 -14.60
CA ASP A 59 1.75 30.24 -15.27
C ASP A 59 2.99 30.73 -14.48
N GLY A 60 3.38 30.01 -13.42
CA GLY A 60 4.55 30.32 -12.61
C GLY A 60 5.88 29.86 -13.22
N ASP A 61 6.98 30.44 -12.73
CA ASP A 61 8.38 30.18 -13.13
C ASP A 61 8.90 28.84 -12.58
N HIS A 62 8.27 27.75 -12.98
CA HIS A 62 8.70 26.39 -12.65
C HIS A 62 8.12 25.38 -13.65
N ILE A 63 8.74 24.20 -13.73
CA ILE A 63 8.29 23.09 -14.58
C ILE A 63 6.86 22.64 -14.24
N SER A 64 6.11 22.22 -15.27
CA SER A 64 4.75 21.67 -15.09
C SER A 64 4.74 20.39 -14.24
N GLY A 65 4.01 20.42 -13.13
CA GLY A 65 3.95 19.32 -12.16
C GLY A 65 4.92 19.43 -10.98
N HIS A 66 5.61 20.58 -10.82
CA HIS A 66 6.43 20.86 -9.64
C HIS A 66 5.62 20.75 -8.34
N LEU A 67 6.23 20.22 -7.26
CA LEU A 67 5.54 19.97 -5.99
C LEU A 67 5.05 21.25 -5.29
N ALA A 68 5.72 22.38 -5.53
CA ALA A 68 5.35 23.67 -4.97
C ALA A 68 4.31 24.43 -5.80
N CYS A 69 3.87 23.88 -6.95
CA CYS A 69 2.82 24.49 -7.76
C CYS A 69 1.52 24.61 -6.95
N PRO A 70 0.90 25.80 -6.85
CA PRO A 70 -0.31 26.00 -6.03
C PRO A 70 -1.47 25.11 -6.51
N VAL A 71 -1.62 24.94 -7.82
CA VAL A 71 -2.66 24.08 -8.40
C VAL A 71 -2.43 22.59 -8.07
N VAL A 72 -1.17 22.16 -8.03
CA VAL A 72 -0.82 20.78 -7.64
C VAL A 72 -1.10 20.56 -6.16
N GLN A 73 -0.76 21.53 -5.31
CA GLN A 73 -1.03 21.47 -3.87
C GLN A 73 -2.52 21.42 -3.57
N GLU A 74 -3.31 22.26 -4.23
CA GLU A 74 -4.76 22.29 -4.08
C GLU A 74 -5.40 20.96 -4.50
N LYS A 75 -5.07 20.46 -5.71
CA LYS A 75 -5.57 19.14 -6.18
C LYS A 75 -5.18 18.01 -5.23
N ARG A 76 -3.96 18.04 -4.69
CA ARG A 76 -3.49 17.06 -3.70
C ARG A 76 -4.29 17.12 -2.41
N HIS A 77 -4.58 18.32 -1.92
CA HIS A 77 -5.39 18.51 -0.73
C HIS A 77 -6.83 18.00 -0.93
N ALA A 78 -7.45 18.34 -2.06
CA ALA A 78 -8.79 17.88 -2.40
C ALA A 78 -8.89 16.34 -2.49
N LEU A 79 -7.93 15.69 -3.15
CA LEU A 79 -7.89 14.23 -3.23
C LEU A 79 -7.61 13.57 -1.86
N ALA A 80 -6.79 14.20 -1.01
CA ALA A 80 -6.55 13.71 0.35
C ALA A 80 -7.84 13.72 1.16
N GLU A 81 -8.58 14.81 1.09
CA GLU A 81 -9.86 14.94 1.79
C GLU A 81 -10.91 13.96 1.26
N GLN A 82 -10.99 13.80 -0.07
CA GLN A 82 -11.85 12.80 -0.68
C GLN A 82 -11.50 11.37 -0.23
N SER A 83 -10.21 11.02 -0.21
CA SER A 83 -9.75 9.70 0.22
C SER A 83 -10.08 9.43 1.69
N LYS A 84 -9.91 10.42 2.58
CA LYS A 84 -10.31 10.33 3.99
C LYS A 84 -11.81 10.06 4.12
N ARG A 85 -12.64 10.79 3.38
CA ARG A 85 -14.10 10.62 3.38
C ARG A 85 -14.51 9.23 2.89
N GLN A 86 -14.00 8.79 1.74
CA GLN A 86 -14.27 7.46 1.21
C GLN A 86 -13.87 6.35 2.19
N ARG A 87 -12.70 6.48 2.83
CA ARG A 87 -12.26 5.53 3.85
C ARG A 87 -13.21 5.49 5.05
N SER A 88 -13.62 6.65 5.57
CA SER A 88 -14.55 6.72 6.69
C SER A 88 -15.91 6.09 6.36
N GLU A 89 -16.40 6.31 5.14
CA GLU A 89 -17.66 5.74 4.69
C GLU A 89 -17.60 4.21 4.53
N LEU A 90 -16.50 3.69 3.97
CA LEU A 90 -16.29 2.24 3.87
C LEU A 90 -16.23 1.57 5.25
N LEU A 91 -15.56 2.20 6.22
CA LEU A 91 -15.52 1.70 7.61
C LEU A 91 -16.92 1.70 8.23
N ALA A 92 -17.67 2.80 8.13
CA ALA A 92 -19.04 2.87 8.65
C ALA A 92 -20.00 1.88 7.97
N ARG A 93 -19.79 1.58 6.68
CA ARG A 93 -20.53 0.51 5.97
C ARG A 93 -20.17 -0.88 6.51
N ALA A 94 -18.89 -1.16 6.71
CA ALA A 94 -18.43 -2.44 7.27
C ALA A 94 -18.95 -2.67 8.70
N GLU A 95 -18.92 -1.65 9.56
CA GLU A 95 -19.48 -1.71 10.91
C GLU A 95 -20.99 -2.00 10.92
N ARG A 96 -21.76 -1.37 10.02
CA ARG A 96 -23.20 -1.67 9.87
C ARG A 96 -23.47 -3.11 9.45
N GLN A 97 -22.66 -3.65 8.53
CA GLN A 97 -22.77 -5.05 8.13
C GLN A 97 -22.46 -5.99 9.30
N GLN A 98 -21.41 -5.72 10.08
CA GLN A 98 -21.09 -6.55 11.26
C GLN A 98 -22.21 -6.54 12.31
N HIS A 99 -22.82 -5.40 12.60
CA HIS A 99 -23.96 -5.33 13.52
C HIS A 99 -25.20 -6.07 12.97
N GLN A 100 -25.43 -6.05 11.66
CA GLN A 100 -26.50 -6.81 11.03
C GLN A 100 -26.28 -8.33 11.16
N TYR A 101 -25.04 -8.81 11.05
CA TYR A 101 -24.69 -10.22 11.27
C TYR A 101 -24.73 -10.64 12.75
N HIS A 102 -24.43 -9.73 13.68
CA HIS A 102 -24.51 -10.02 15.12
C HIS A 102 -25.95 -10.08 15.66
N PHE A 103 -26.95 -9.62 14.91
CA PHE A 103 -28.37 -9.64 15.34
C PHE A 103 -29.11 -10.95 15.01
N GLN A 104 -28.48 -11.92 14.32
CA GLN A 104 -29.08 -13.24 14.02
C GLN A 104 -28.64 -14.35 15.01
N GLY A 105 -28.45 -14.00 16.28
CA GLY A 105 -27.97 -14.92 17.33
C GLY A 105 -29.04 -15.80 17.99
N ASN A 106 -30.06 -16.29 17.26
CA ASN A 106 -31.10 -17.17 17.83
C ASN A 106 -31.26 -18.55 17.17
N ASP A 107 -30.43 -18.93 16.19
CA ASP A 107 -30.43 -20.31 15.66
C ASP A 107 -29.32 -21.14 16.34
N TYR A 108 -29.53 -21.53 17.59
CA TYR A 108 -28.78 -22.65 18.17
C TYR A 108 -29.38 -23.96 17.66
N PRO A 109 -28.61 -24.87 17.03
CA PRO A 109 -29.10 -26.21 16.77
C PRO A 109 -29.27 -26.93 18.11
N VAL A 110 -30.52 -27.27 18.44
CA VAL A 110 -30.86 -28.17 19.54
C VAL A 110 -30.09 -29.48 19.32
N LEU A 111 -29.14 -29.79 20.21
CA LEU A 111 -28.53 -31.10 20.27
C LEU A 111 -29.60 -32.07 20.79
N LEU A 112 -30.28 -32.74 19.85
CA LEU A 112 -31.07 -33.93 20.15
C LEU A 112 -30.10 -35.02 20.60
N ASN A 113 -30.18 -35.33 21.89
CA ASN A 113 -29.50 -36.42 22.54
C ASN A 113 -30.38 -37.65 22.42
N ASP A 114 -30.04 -38.58 21.52
CA ASP A 114 -30.61 -39.93 21.54
C ASP A 114 -29.49 -40.97 21.44
N ASN A 115 -29.20 -41.58 22.60
CA ASN A 115 -28.44 -42.81 22.71
C ASN A 115 -29.34 -43.99 22.34
N GLN A 116 -29.14 -44.62 21.16
CA GLN A 116 -29.39 -46.06 21.01
C GLN A 116 -28.75 -46.69 19.75
N SER A 117 -27.57 -47.28 19.97
CA SER A 117 -27.21 -48.69 19.74
C SER A 117 -27.34 -49.41 18.37
N TYR A 118 -26.22 -50.05 17.97
CA TYR A 118 -25.99 -51.20 17.05
C TYR A 118 -25.98 -50.91 15.52
N SER A 119 -25.09 -51.43 14.65
CA SER A 119 -24.06 -52.49 14.72
C SER A 119 -22.94 -52.28 13.66
N SER A 120 -21.76 -52.86 13.93
CA SER A 120 -20.52 -52.89 13.16
C SER A 120 -20.54 -53.67 11.83
N THR A 121 -19.66 -53.27 10.89
CA THR A 121 -18.77 -54.04 9.94
C THR A 121 -18.36 -53.03 8.85
N ASP A 122 -17.12 -52.76 8.44
CA ASP A 122 -15.82 -53.42 8.50
C ASP A 122 -14.67 -52.39 8.45
N ILE A 123 -13.53 -52.72 9.07
CA ILE A 123 -12.23 -52.01 8.98
C ILE A 123 -11.22 -52.98 8.35
N PRO A 124 -10.28 -52.51 7.50
CA PRO A 124 -8.84 -52.62 7.86
C PRO A 124 -8.09 -51.30 7.54
N HIS A 125 -7.68 -50.52 8.54
CA HIS A 125 -6.35 -50.50 9.17
C HIS A 125 -5.15 -50.49 8.21
N GLN A 126 -4.39 -49.38 8.22
CA GLN A 126 -2.92 -49.40 8.26
C GLN A 126 -2.37 -48.16 9.00
N THR A 127 -1.72 -48.47 10.12
CA THR A 127 -0.91 -47.65 11.03
C THR A 127 0.43 -47.23 10.41
N THR A 128 1.01 -46.10 10.84
CA THR A 128 2.27 -46.06 11.64
C THR A 128 2.80 -44.63 11.90
N GLU A 129 3.29 -44.45 13.15
CA GLU A 129 4.42 -43.63 13.63
C GLU A 129 4.28 -42.09 13.73
N SER A 130 4.22 -41.45 14.92
CA SER A 130 5.10 -41.40 16.12
C SER A 130 6.27 -40.40 16.02
N SER A 131 6.26 -39.38 16.90
CA SER A 131 7.43 -39.04 17.74
C SER A 131 7.09 -37.99 18.80
N GLN A 132 7.19 -38.43 20.06
CA GLN A 132 7.19 -37.64 21.29
C GLN A 132 8.63 -37.24 21.69
N LYS A 133 8.77 -36.20 22.52
CA LYS A 133 9.81 -36.02 23.58
C LYS A 133 9.15 -35.17 24.69
N SER A 134 8.75 -35.67 25.87
CA SER A 134 9.49 -35.98 27.13
C SER A 134 10.62 -35.00 27.46
N TYR A 135 10.87 -34.47 28.68
CA TYR A 135 10.87 -34.99 30.07
C TYR A 135 10.54 -33.80 31.05
N GLY A 136 10.19 -33.89 32.34
CA GLY A 136 10.27 -34.96 33.34
C GLY A 136 9.54 -34.61 34.67
N GLN A 137 9.54 -35.59 35.58
CA GLN A 137 8.87 -35.75 36.90
C GLN A 137 9.28 -34.69 37.94
N GLY A 138 8.62 -34.41 39.08
CA GLY A 138 7.52 -34.93 39.93
C GLY A 138 7.54 -34.10 41.26
N PRO A 139 6.90 -34.46 42.40
CA PRO A 139 5.88 -35.47 42.66
C PRO A 139 4.54 -34.90 43.20
N ILE A 140 3.52 -35.74 43.14
CA ILE A 140 2.17 -35.56 43.68
C ILE A 140 2.15 -36.04 45.15
N GLY A 141 1.64 -35.21 46.05
CA GLY A 141 1.13 -35.63 47.36
C GLY A 141 -0.39 -35.55 47.39
N PHE A 142 -1.03 -36.70 47.54
CA PHE A 142 -2.47 -36.88 47.80
C PHE A 142 -2.87 -36.27 49.15
N ILE A 143 -4.05 -35.64 49.26
CA ILE A 143 -5.20 -36.07 50.11
C ILE A 143 -6.49 -35.48 49.53
N HIS A 144 -7.48 -36.35 49.31
CA HIS A 144 -8.88 -36.05 49.04
C HIS A 144 -9.62 -35.96 50.38
N LEU A 145 -10.44 -34.93 50.61
CA LEU A 145 -11.79 -34.96 51.22
C LEU A 145 -12.20 -33.57 51.75
N GLY A 146 -13.46 -33.21 51.48
CA GLY A 146 -14.25 -32.43 52.43
C GLY A 146 -14.63 -31.02 52.00
N ASN A 147 -15.83 -30.91 51.43
CA ASN A 147 -16.64 -29.68 51.37
C ASN A 147 -16.51 -28.84 52.65
N GLN A 148 -16.09 -27.58 52.54
CA GLN A 148 -16.73 -26.50 53.29
C GLN A 148 -16.80 -25.22 52.46
N ARG A 149 -17.97 -24.62 52.59
CA ARG A 149 -18.55 -23.56 51.79
C ARG A 149 -18.10 -22.23 52.39
N GLU A 150 -17.09 -21.59 51.81
CA GLU A 150 -16.78 -20.20 52.15
C GLU A 150 -17.21 -19.29 51.00
N ARG A 151 -18.26 -18.51 51.28
CA ARG A 151 -18.67 -17.34 50.50
C ARG A 151 -17.46 -16.42 50.35
N SER A 152 -16.82 -16.41 49.18
CA SER A 152 -15.93 -15.34 48.78
C SER A 152 -16.69 -14.36 47.88
N SER A 153 -16.78 -13.15 48.41
CA SER A 153 -17.29 -11.92 47.80
C SER A 153 -16.74 -11.70 46.37
N PRO A 154 -17.53 -11.13 45.43
CA PRO A 154 -17.07 -10.87 44.07
C PRO A 154 -16.07 -9.71 44.09
N LYS A 155 -14.77 -10.01 44.18
CA LYS A 155 -13.71 -9.01 44.05
C LYS A 155 -13.09 -9.07 42.65
N ASN A 156 -13.06 -7.90 42.00
CA ASN A 156 -12.15 -7.52 40.91
C ASN A 156 -12.37 -8.15 39.53
N ILE A 157 -13.41 -7.72 38.81
CA ILE A 157 -13.44 -7.78 37.34
C ILE A 157 -13.13 -6.38 36.72
N GLU A 158 -13.12 -5.32 37.52
CA GLU A 158 -13.07 -3.94 37.01
C GLU A 158 -11.65 -3.43 36.63
N TYR A 159 -10.59 -4.21 36.92
CA TYR A 159 -9.19 -3.78 36.69
C TYR A 159 -8.45 -4.58 35.61
N THR A 160 -9.05 -5.62 35.05
CA THR A 160 -8.40 -6.52 34.07
C THR A 160 -8.58 -6.06 32.62
N LEU A 161 -9.71 -5.44 32.28
CA LEU A 161 -10.00 -4.99 30.92
C LEU A 161 -9.08 -3.84 30.45
N PRO A 162 -8.85 -2.78 31.25
CA PRO A 162 -8.01 -1.66 30.82
C PRO A 162 -6.54 -2.08 30.61
N SER A 163 -6.02 -2.97 31.45
CA SER A 163 -4.66 -3.51 31.34
C SER A 163 -4.48 -4.35 30.07
N PHE A 164 -5.49 -5.15 29.72
CA PHE A 164 -5.49 -5.93 28.48
C PHE A 164 -5.53 -5.03 27.23
N LEU A 165 -6.39 -4.01 27.22
CA LEU A 165 -6.49 -3.06 26.11
C LEU A 165 -5.19 -2.30 25.89
N ASN A 166 -4.56 -1.79 26.97
CA ASN A 166 -3.25 -1.12 26.88
C ASN A 166 -2.16 -2.04 26.31
N LYS A 167 -2.18 -3.33 26.68
CA LYS A 167 -1.22 -4.31 26.15
C LYS A 167 -1.47 -4.61 24.66
N MET A 168 -2.71 -4.59 24.20
CA MET A 168 -3.04 -4.71 22.78
C MET A 168 -2.62 -3.48 22.00
N GLU A 169 -2.92 -2.28 22.53
CA GLU A 169 -2.54 -1.01 21.91
C GLU A 169 -1.02 -0.92 21.72
N HIS A 170 -0.24 -1.27 22.74
CA HIS A 170 1.21 -1.32 22.64
C HIS A 170 1.72 -2.31 21.58
N ARG A 171 1.05 -3.46 21.42
CA ARG A 171 1.38 -4.44 20.38
C ARG A 171 1.06 -3.92 18.98
N LEU A 172 -0.07 -3.22 18.83
CA LEU A 172 -0.47 -2.59 17.59
C LEU A 172 0.50 -1.48 17.18
N ASP A 173 0.94 -0.66 18.13
CA ASP A 173 1.94 0.39 17.88
C ASP A 173 3.29 -0.20 17.45
N LYS A 174 3.74 -1.26 18.13
CA LYS A 174 4.99 -1.95 17.77
C LYS A 174 4.90 -2.59 16.39
N PHE A 175 3.76 -3.16 16.03
CA PHE A 175 3.52 -3.73 14.71
C PHE A 175 3.47 -2.63 13.63
N SER A 176 2.71 -1.56 13.87
CA SER A 176 2.60 -0.39 13.00
C SER A 176 3.97 0.24 12.71
N SER A 177 4.82 0.36 13.74
CA SER A 177 6.18 0.88 13.61
C SER A 177 7.06 0.01 12.71
N ARG A 178 6.97 -1.32 12.87
CA ARG A 178 7.72 -2.28 12.03
C ARG A 178 7.27 -2.22 10.57
N LEU A 179 5.96 -2.17 10.32
CA LEU A 179 5.45 -2.01 8.96
C LEU A 179 5.89 -0.69 8.33
N SER A 180 5.86 0.40 9.10
CA SER A 180 6.28 1.72 8.61
C SER A 180 7.75 1.73 8.19
N LEU A 181 8.63 1.09 8.97
CA LEU A 181 10.04 0.91 8.61
C LEU A 181 10.21 0.11 7.32
N GLN A 182 9.52 -1.02 7.19
CA GLN A 182 9.61 -1.83 5.97
C GLN A 182 9.09 -1.09 4.73
N LEU A 183 8.02 -0.32 4.86
CA LEU A 183 7.50 0.50 3.76
C LEU A 183 8.48 1.61 3.36
N CYS A 184 9.19 2.23 4.32
CA CYS A 184 10.24 3.21 4.02
C CYS A 184 11.40 2.57 3.24
N ASP A 185 11.83 1.37 3.61
CA ASP A 185 12.90 0.66 2.90
C ASP A 185 12.47 0.25 1.49
N ILE A 186 11.21 -0.13 1.30
CA ILE A 186 10.66 -0.42 -0.03
C ILE A 186 10.61 0.84 -0.88
N ASP A 187 10.17 1.98 -0.33
CA ASP A 187 10.08 3.25 -1.06
C ASP A 187 11.46 3.71 -1.53
N LYS A 188 12.48 3.63 -0.67
CA LYS A 188 13.88 3.90 -1.06
C LYS A 188 14.33 3.04 -2.23
N LYS A 189 14.00 1.74 -2.21
CA LYS A 189 14.33 0.82 -3.31
C LYS A 189 13.61 1.18 -4.60
N ILE A 190 12.34 1.58 -4.51
CA ILE A 190 11.55 2.03 -5.67
C ILE A 190 12.14 3.31 -6.25
N ASN A 191 12.52 4.28 -5.41
CA ASN A 191 13.12 5.53 -5.87
C ASN A 191 14.46 5.29 -6.56
N VAL A 192 15.33 4.45 -5.98
CA VAL A 192 16.61 4.06 -6.63
C VAL A 192 16.36 3.39 -7.98
N TYR A 193 15.34 2.53 -8.08
CA TYR A 193 14.99 1.89 -9.36
C TYR A 193 14.47 2.93 -10.38
N TYR A 194 13.63 3.87 -9.94
CA TYR A 194 13.09 4.91 -10.80
C TYR A 194 14.18 5.86 -11.29
N ASP A 195 15.08 6.30 -10.41
CA ASP A 195 16.22 7.15 -10.76
C ASP A 195 17.12 6.46 -11.79
N GLY A 196 17.37 5.15 -11.63
CA GLY A 196 18.10 4.36 -12.62
C GLY A 196 17.39 4.24 -13.97
N GLN A 197 16.05 4.19 -13.99
CA GLN A 197 15.30 4.21 -15.25
C GLN A 197 15.42 5.56 -15.96
N VAL A 198 15.31 6.67 -15.22
CA VAL A 198 15.48 8.02 -15.76
C VAL A 198 16.90 8.20 -16.32
N GLU A 199 17.91 7.68 -15.63
CA GLU A 199 19.29 7.72 -16.10
C GLU A 199 19.47 6.92 -17.41
N MET A 200 18.90 5.72 -17.51
CA MET A 200 18.91 4.95 -18.76
C MET A 200 18.18 5.65 -19.90
N GLU A 201 17.03 6.26 -19.62
CA GLU A 201 16.27 7.03 -20.61
C GLU A 201 17.08 8.23 -21.11
N ASN A 202 17.79 8.92 -20.22
CA ASN A 202 18.70 10.01 -20.59
C ASN A 202 19.86 9.51 -21.45
N ILE A 203 20.49 8.37 -21.13
CA ILE A 203 21.56 7.80 -21.96
C ILE A 203 21.05 7.45 -23.36
N LEU A 204 19.85 6.87 -23.45
CA LEU A 204 19.22 6.54 -24.73
C LEU A 204 19.02 7.80 -25.58
N HIS A 205 18.47 8.86 -24.98
CA HIS A 205 18.13 10.10 -25.68
C HIS A 205 19.32 10.98 -26.01
N GLU A 206 20.29 11.11 -25.12
CA GLU A 206 21.42 12.03 -25.29
C GLU A 206 22.59 11.38 -26.07
N THR A 207 22.74 10.06 -25.99
CA THR A 207 23.91 9.38 -26.58
C THR A 207 23.52 8.47 -27.74
N ILE A 208 22.61 7.52 -27.49
CA ILE A 208 22.36 6.43 -28.44
C ILE A 208 21.61 6.94 -29.67
N LEU A 209 20.51 7.69 -29.47
CA LEU A 209 19.67 8.18 -30.56
C LEU A 209 20.40 9.13 -31.53
N PRO A 210 21.16 10.15 -31.06
CA PRO A 210 21.91 11.02 -31.96
C PRO A 210 22.98 10.27 -32.77
N THR A 211 23.64 9.29 -32.15
CA THR A 211 24.65 8.46 -32.82
C THR A 211 24.03 7.63 -33.95
N ILE A 212 22.87 7.03 -33.71
CA ILE A 212 22.14 6.28 -34.75
C ILE A 212 21.71 7.21 -35.90
N GLN A 213 21.23 8.40 -35.58
CA GLN A 213 20.82 9.39 -36.59
C GLN A 213 21.99 9.82 -37.47
N GLU A 214 23.17 10.06 -36.89
CA GLU A 214 24.36 10.44 -37.65
C GLU A 214 24.86 9.30 -38.54
N LEU A 215 24.88 8.06 -38.02
CA LEU A 215 25.19 6.88 -38.84
C LEU A 215 24.23 6.72 -40.03
N ALA A 216 22.93 6.89 -39.80
CA ALA A 216 21.93 6.85 -40.87
C ALA A 216 22.17 7.93 -41.92
N ARG A 217 22.58 9.13 -41.50
CA ARG A 217 22.94 10.24 -42.40
C ARG A 217 24.15 9.90 -43.27
N VAL A 218 25.22 9.37 -42.66
CA VAL A 218 26.45 8.98 -43.38
C VAL A 218 26.19 7.87 -44.40
N VAL A 219 25.44 6.83 -44.01
CA VAL A 219 25.06 5.73 -44.93
C VAL A 219 24.25 6.26 -46.11
N SER A 220 23.32 7.18 -45.87
CA SER A 220 22.49 7.80 -46.91
C SER A 220 23.29 8.68 -47.88
N GLN A 221 24.38 9.30 -47.43
CA GLN A 221 25.27 10.08 -48.30
C GLN A 221 26.19 9.18 -49.12
N SER A 222 26.69 8.09 -48.53
CA SER A 222 27.54 7.12 -49.23
C SER A 222 26.80 6.39 -50.35
N SER A 223 25.49 6.14 -50.20
CA SER A 223 24.68 5.53 -51.26
C SER A 223 24.39 6.48 -52.43
N ARG A 224 24.22 7.78 -52.17
CA ARG A 224 24.04 8.79 -53.22
C ARG A 224 25.29 8.99 -54.06
N ASN A 225 26.47 8.98 -53.45
CA ASN A 225 27.75 9.17 -54.14
C ASN A 225 28.20 7.97 -54.99
N ARG A 226 27.55 6.80 -54.89
CA ARG A 226 27.86 5.61 -55.72
C ARG A 226 27.03 5.53 -57.01
N ASN A 227 26.01 6.37 -57.15
CA ASN A 227 25.10 6.39 -58.30
C ASN A 227 25.36 7.57 -59.26
N THR A 228 26.51 8.25 -59.10
CA THR A 228 27.06 9.28 -60.00
C THR A 228 28.41 8.82 -60.50
#